data_AF-A0A371DHV1-F1
#
_entry.id   AF-A0A371DHV1-F1
#
_cell.length_a   1.000
_cell.length_b   1.000
_cell.length_c   1.000
_cell.angle_alpha   90.00
_cell.angle_beta   90.00
_cell.angle_gamma   90.00
#
_symmetry.space_group_name_H-M   'P 1'
#
loop_
_entity.id
_entity.type
_entity.pdbx_description
1 polymer ?
#
loop_
_entity_poly.entity_id
_entity_poly.type
_entity_poly.pdbx_seq_one_letter_code
_entity_poly.pdbx_strand_id
1 'polypeptide(L)'
;MRDVYMANIRSKYPTYQPRHDFDVFVLGDCRYKGPEKEIGAWLDDELAFQAAMFGDARLVIEAARDMLSGPGVVTGSKPTPGDAGVAPGVFVRQIPDSAYSIRLFPGSASFREYCLDIVETSTQRPVNSPMKFELWMVGSHTSPHVCGPVRLHSLESAFGHSPKDIAPGEEKFVLTDGMTCVLTRPGHKPVRFTVPTRAHALEP
;
A
#
# COMPACT_ATOMS: atom_id res chain seq x y z
N MET A 1 -13.02 7.41 -0.64
CA MET A 1 -11.59 7.55 -1.06
C MET A 1 -10.99 8.87 -0.60
N ARG A 2 -11.73 9.99 -0.71
CA ARG A 2 -11.29 11.34 -0.29
C ARG A 2 -10.60 11.40 1.08
N ASP A 3 -11.20 10.85 2.14
CA ASP A 3 -10.65 10.96 3.50
C ASP A 3 -9.27 10.32 3.64
N VAL A 4 -9.03 9.21 2.94
CA VAL A 4 -7.75 8.50 2.94
C VAL A 4 -6.68 9.34 2.25
N TYR A 5 -7.01 9.94 1.11
CA TYR A 5 -6.09 10.80 0.39
C TYR A 5 -5.77 12.05 1.21
N MET A 6 -6.77 12.64 1.86
CA MET A 6 -6.58 13.77 2.77
C MET A 6 -5.70 13.41 3.99
N ALA A 7 -5.88 12.23 4.58
CA ALA A 7 -5.02 11.75 5.67
C ALA A 7 -3.56 11.59 5.21
N ASN A 8 -3.35 11.00 4.02
CA ASN A 8 -2.02 10.87 3.42
C ASN A 8 -1.37 12.23 3.14
N ILE A 9 -2.13 13.18 2.58
CA ILE A 9 -1.65 14.54 2.31
C ILE A 9 -1.26 15.24 3.61
N ARG A 10 -2.10 15.21 4.64
CA ARG A 10 -1.79 15.84 5.94
C ARG A 10 -0.55 15.24 6.61
N SER A 11 -0.33 13.95 6.42
CA SER A 11 0.86 13.27 6.93
C SER A 11 2.14 13.71 6.21
N LYS A 12 2.08 13.87 4.88
CA LYS A 12 3.25 14.19 4.03
C LYS A 12 3.52 15.68 3.88
N TYR A 13 2.47 16.49 3.83
CA TYR A 13 2.47 17.92 3.53
C TYR A 13 1.58 18.64 4.55
N PRO A 14 2.03 18.75 5.82
CA PRO A 14 1.20 19.17 6.94
C PRO A 14 0.75 20.64 6.86
N THR A 15 1.42 21.49 6.08
CA THR A 15 1.10 22.91 5.90
C THR A 15 0.29 23.20 4.64
N TYR A 16 0.27 22.28 3.69
CA TYR A 16 -0.43 22.43 2.43
C TYR A 16 -1.93 22.18 2.59
N GLN A 17 -2.73 23.08 2.02
CA GLN A 17 -4.19 22.94 1.95
C GLN A 17 -4.61 22.78 0.48
N PRO A 18 -5.16 21.60 0.10
CA PRO A 18 -5.69 21.38 -1.24
C PRO A 18 -6.76 22.42 -1.62
N ARG A 19 -6.67 22.97 -2.84
CA ARG A 19 -7.57 24.04 -3.33
C ARG A 19 -8.86 23.46 -3.91
N HIS A 20 -8.77 22.29 -4.53
CA HIS A 20 -9.87 21.57 -5.14
C HIS A 20 -9.57 20.06 -5.23
N ASP A 21 -10.56 19.25 -5.61
CA ASP A 21 -10.45 17.79 -5.64
C ASP A 21 -9.33 17.25 -6.54
N PHE A 22 -8.91 18.00 -7.56
CA PHE A 22 -7.73 17.65 -8.36
C PHE A 22 -6.44 17.60 -7.51
N ASP A 23 -6.24 18.57 -6.61
CA ASP A 23 -5.06 18.62 -5.75
C ASP A 23 -5.06 17.39 -4.82
N VAL A 24 -6.24 17.04 -4.28
CA VAL A 24 -6.43 15.87 -3.42
C VAL A 24 -6.10 14.59 -4.18
N PHE A 25 -6.65 14.44 -5.38
CA PHE A 25 -6.48 13.25 -6.20
C PHE A 25 -5.01 13.06 -6.62
N VAL A 26 -4.38 14.10 -7.16
CA VAL A 26 -3.02 14.03 -7.70
C VAL A 26 -1.98 13.87 -6.59
N LEU A 27 -2.11 14.56 -5.45
CA LEU A 27 -1.18 14.38 -4.33
C LEU A 27 -1.38 13.05 -3.61
N GLY A 28 -2.62 12.51 -3.59
CA GLY A 28 -2.91 11.21 -3.01
C GLY A 28 -2.19 10.05 -3.72
N ASP A 29 -1.95 10.19 -5.02
CA ASP A 29 -1.16 9.26 -5.84
C ASP A 29 0.36 9.34 -5.58
N CYS A 30 0.80 10.24 -4.69
CA CYS A 30 2.18 10.29 -4.18
C CYS A 30 3.29 10.45 -5.24
N ARG A 31 2.96 10.97 -6.43
CA ARG A 31 3.94 11.21 -7.51
C ARG A 31 4.88 12.38 -7.24
N TYR A 32 4.43 13.36 -6.45
CA TYR A 32 5.24 14.52 -6.09
C TYR A 32 6.36 14.16 -5.11
N LYS A 33 7.58 14.63 -5.41
CA LYS A 33 8.80 14.40 -4.59
C LYS A 33 9.54 15.69 -4.21
N GLY A 34 9.01 16.85 -4.60
CA GLY A 34 9.63 18.14 -4.35
C GLY A 34 9.34 18.68 -2.94
N PRO A 35 9.87 19.87 -2.60
CA PRO A 35 9.58 20.52 -1.33
C PRO A 35 8.13 21.03 -1.27
N GLU A 36 7.54 21.07 -0.08
CA GLU A 36 6.12 21.40 0.10
C GLU A 36 5.73 22.78 -0.46
N LYS A 37 6.63 23.77 -0.34
CA LYS A 37 6.43 25.13 -0.86
C LYS A 37 6.25 25.20 -2.39
N GLU A 38 6.68 24.18 -3.13
CA GLU A 38 6.60 24.11 -4.60
C GLU A 38 5.39 23.31 -5.09
N ILE A 39 4.62 22.69 -4.19
CA ILE A 39 3.44 21.88 -4.53
C ILE A 39 2.45 22.66 -5.39
N GLY A 40 2.15 23.91 -5.02
CA GLY A 40 1.18 24.73 -5.74
C GLY A 40 1.54 24.90 -7.22
N ALA A 41 2.79 25.29 -7.50
CA ALA A 41 3.28 25.47 -8.86
C ALA A 41 3.29 24.14 -9.64
N TRP A 42 3.73 23.05 -9.00
CA TRP A 42 3.73 21.73 -9.64
C TRP A 42 2.31 21.23 -9.99
N LEU A 43 1.33 21.47 -9.11
CA LEU A 43 -0.06 21.12 -9.37
C LEU A 43 -0.68 21.98 -10.47
N ASP A 44 -0.27 23.24 -10.58
CA ASP A 44 -0.71 24.11 -11.67
C ASP A 44 -0.20 23.60 -13.02
N ASP A 45 1.05 23.16 -13.09
CA ASP A 45 1.64 22.54 -14.28
C ASP A 45 0.94 21.21 -14.64
N GLU A 46 0.68 20.35 -13.65
CA GLU A 46 -0.01 19.07 -13.88
C GLU A 46 -1.46 19.30 -14.35
N LEU A 47 -2.17 20.27 -13.77
CA LEU A 47 -3.53 20.62 -14.19
C LEU A 47 -3.53 21.18 -15.61
N ALA A 48 -2.59 22.07 -15.94
CA ALA A 48 -2.45 22.61 -17.30
C ALA A 48 -2.15 21.50 -18.32
N PHE A 49 -1.26 20.56 -17.98
CA PHE A 49 -0.96 19.41 -18.82
C PHE A 49 -2.18 18.53 -19.07
N GLN A 50 -2.93 18.18 -18.01
CA GLN A 50 -4.14 17.37 -18.17
C GLN A 50 -5.25 18.14 -18.89
N ALA A 51 -5.43 19.43 -18.61
CA ALA A 51 -6.37 20.28 -19.34
C ALA A 51 -6.05 20.35 -20.84
N ALA A 52 -4.76 20.39 -21.21
CA ALA A 52 -4.36 20.32 -22.62
C ALA A 52 -4.72 18.98 -23.28
N MET A 53 -4.71 17.87 -22.52
CA MET A 53 -5.10 16.55 -23.03
C MET A 53 -6.62 16.34 -23.10
N PHE A 54 -7.36 16.83 -22.09
CA PHE A 54 -8.81 16.62 -21.94
C PHE A 54 -9.66 17.81 -22.41
N GLY A 55 -9.02 18.90 -22.84
CA GLY A 55 -9.63 20.09 -23.43
C GLY A 55 -10.09 21.16 -22.43
N ASP A 56 -10.32 20.81 -21.16
CA ASP A 56 -10.79 21.77 -20.14
C ASP A 56 -10.34 21.36 -18.73
N ALA A 57 -9.78 22.31 -17.97
CA ALA A 57 -9.42 22.12 -16.57
C ALA A 57 -10.62 21.81 -15.67
N ARG A 58 -11.82 22.33 -15.99
CA ARG A 58 -13.04 22.04 -15.22
C ARG A 58 -13.42 20.57 -15.30
N LEU A 59 -13.33 19.97 -16.49
CA LEU A 59 -13.61 18.54 -16.68
C LEU A 59 -12.63 17.67 -15.91
N VAL A 60 -11.35 18.07 -15.86
CA VAL A 60 -10.32 17.37 -15.06
C VAL A 60 -10.65 17.44 -13.56
N ILE A 61 -11.04 18.60 -13.05
CA ILE A 61 -11.43 18.76 -11.64
C ILE A 61 -12.70 17.97 -11.31
N GLU A 62 -13.70 17.97 -12.19
CA GLU A 62 -14.93 17.19 -12.03
C GLU A 62 -14.66 15.68 -12.03
N ALA A 63 -13.82 15.20 -12.95
CA ALA A 63 -13.40 13.80 -12.98
C ALA A 63 -12.69 13.39 -11.68
N ALA A 64 -11.80 14.25 -11.16
CA ALA A 64 -11.15 14.01 -9.87
C ALA A 64 -12.15 13.92 -8.71
N ARG A 65 -13.16 14.82 -8.67
CA ARG A 65 -14.24 14.77 -7.68
C ARG A 65 -15.00 13.45 -7.75
N ASP A 66 -15.37 13.02 -8.95
CA ASP A 66 -16.17 11.82 -9.15
C ASP A 66 -15.38 10.56 -8.74
N MET A 67 -14.09 10.50 -9.07
CA MET A 67 -13.16 9.45 -8.60
C MET A 67 -13.06 9.41 -7.08
N LEU A 68 -12.91 10.58 -6.42
CA LEU A 68 -12.79 10.66 -4.96
C LEU A 68 -14.09 10.32 -4.21
N SER A 69 -15.23 10.58 -4.86
CA SER A 69 -16.59 10.37 -4.33
C SER A 69 -17.12 8.97 -4.63
N GLY A 70 -16.51 8.24 -5.56
CA GLY A 70 -16.85 6.86 -5.85
C GLY A 70 -16.64 5.94 -4.63
N PRO A 71 -17.28 4.75 -4.61
CA PRO A 71 -17.07 3.70 -3.61
C PRO A 71 -15.69 3.07 -3.83
N GLY A 72 -14.65 3.87 -3.65
CA GLY A 72 -13.26 3.47 -3.83
C GLY A 72 -12.90 2.39 -2.84
N VAL A 73 -12.33 1.31 -3.36
CA VAL A 73 -11.75 0.26 -2.56
C VAL A 73 -10.36 0.69 -2.13
N VAL A 74 -10.17 0.92 -0.83
CA VAL A 74 -8.88 1.34 -0.27
C VAL A 74 -8.11 0.11 0.19
N THR A 75 -6.85 0.02 -0.21
CA THR A 75 -5.91 -1.00 0.26
C THR A 75 -4.57 -0.37 0.59
N GLY A 76 -3.77 -1.02 1.43
CA GLY A 76 -2.42 -0.57 1.76
C GLY A 76 -2.30 0.49 2.86
N SER A 77 -3.40 0.90 3.51
CA SER A 77 -3.34 1.78 4.67
C SER A 77 -2.65 1.10 5.85
N LYS A 78 -1.44 1.56 6.19
CA LYS A 78 -0.66 0.96 7.27
C LYS A 78 -1.28 1.22 8.65
N PRO A 79 -1.17 0.28 9.60
CA PRO A 79 -1.57 0.51 10.99
C PRO A 79 -0.74 1.62 11.63
N THR A 80 -1.33 2.30 12.61
CA THR A 80 -0.65 3.33 13.39
C THR A 80 0.39 2.68 14.32
N PRO A 81 1.51 3.35 14.64
CA PRO A 81 2.40 2.89 15.70
C PRO A 81 1.63 2.63 17.01
N GLY A 82 1.68 1.40 17.52
CA GLY A 82 0.92 0.95 18.69
C GLY A 82 -0.21 -0.05 18.39
N ASP A 83 -0.66 -0.15 17.14
CA ASP A 83 -1.72 -1.09 16.74
C ASP A 83 -1.23 -2.54 16.58
N ALA A 84 0.09 -2.74 16.54
CA ALA A 84 0.72 -4.03 16.31
C ALA A 84 0.34 -5.05 17.40
N GLY A 85 -0.47 -6.06 17.03
CA GLY A 85 -0.96 -7.09 17.95
C GLY A 85 -2.11 -6.66 18.86
N VAL A 86 -2.60 -5.42 18.72
CA VAL A 86 -3.73 -4.86 19.48
C VAL A 86 -4.94 -4.67 18.59
N ALA A 87 -4.74 -4.18 17.36
CA ALA A 87 -5.82 -3.97 16.40
C ALA A 87 -6.29 -5.31 15.79
N PRO A 88 -7.62 -5.56 15.70
CA PRO A 88 -8.15 -6.74 15.04
C PRO A 88 -7.61 -6.90 13.61
N GLY A 89 -7.14 -8.11 13.29
CA GLY A 89 -6.62 -8.43 11.95
C GLY A 89 -5.19 -7.96 11.67
N VAL A 90 -4.47 -7.42 12.67
CA VAL A 90 -3.03 -7.14 12.57
C VAL A 90 -2.24 -8.27 13.22
N PHE A 91 -1.36 -8.92 12.45
CA PHE A 91 -0.54 -10.04 12.90
C PHE A 91 0.93 -9.72 12.70
N VAL A 92 1.75 -9.98 13.72
CA VAL A 92 3.21 -9.79 13.64
C VAL A 92 3.90 -11.11 13.96
N ARG A 93 4.82 -11.54 13.08
CA ARG A 93 5.64 -12.74 13.29
C ARG A 93 7.09 -12.44 12.93
N GLN A 94 7.99 -12.75 13.87
CA GLN A 94 9.42 -12.59 13.65
C GLN A 94 9.90 -13.52 12.54
N ILE A 95 10.77 -13.01 11.67
CA ILE A 95 11.48 -13.83 10.69
C ILE A 95 12.60 -14.56 11.46
N PRO A 96 12.69 -15.90 11.40
CA PRO A 96 13.76 -16.63 12.08
C PRO A 96 15.14 -16.10 11.72
N ASP A 97 16.06 -16.03 12.69
CA ASP A 97 17.42 -15.54 12.49
C ASP A 97 17.45 -14.13 11.83
N SER A 98 16.60 -13.23 12.32
CA SER A 98 16.45 -11.87 11.81
C SER A 98 16.07 -10.90 12.92
N ALA A 99 16.50 -9.65 12.79
CA ALA A 99 16.03 -8.52 13.61
C ALA A 99 14.68 -7.95 13.11
N TYR A 100 14.09 -8.57 12.09
CA TYR A 100 12.87 -8.10 11.43
C TYR A 100 11.71 -9.08 11.58
N SER A 101 10.50 -8.52 11.59
CA SER A 101 9.24 -9.25 11.59
C SER A 101 8.44 -8.98 10.32
N ILE A 102 7.67 -9.97 9.90
CA ILE A 102 6.58 -9.78 8.96
C ILE A 102 5.39 -9.23 9.75
N ARG A 103 4.80 -8.14 9.27
CA ARG A 103 3.53 -7.63 9.78
C ARG A 103 2.48 -7.71 8.67
N LEU A 104 1.40 -8.41 8.98
CA LEU A 104 0.21 -8.52 8.16
C LEU A 104 -0.87 -7.62 8.74
N PHE A 105 -1.60 -6.89 7.91
CA PHE A 105 -2.66 -5.98 8.34
C PHE A 105 -3.81 -5.93 7.32
N PRO A 106 -5.02 -5.48 7.70
CA PRO A 106 -6.15 -5.46 6.79
C PRO A 106 -5.89 -4.61 5.54
N GLY A 107 -6.14 -5.19 4.37
CA GLY A 107 -6.26 -4.47 3.10
C GLY A 107 -7.73 -4.25 2.75
N SER A 108 -8.04 -4.25 1.46
CA SER A 108 -9.42 -4.21 0.98
C SER A 108 -10.26 -5.40 1.46
N ALA A 109 -11.36 -5.12 2.15
CA ALA A 109 -12.33 -6.15 2.53
C ALA A 109 -13.02 -6.77 1.30
N SER A 110 -13.42 -5.94 0.33
CA SER A 110 -14.13 -6.37 -0.89
C SER A 110 -13.31 -7.31 -1.77
N PHE A 111 -11.97 -7.18 -1.75
CA PHE A 111 -11.05 -8.08 -2.46
C PHE A 111 -10.45 -9.16 -1.57
N ARG A 112 -10.88 -9.25 -0.31
CA ARG A 112 -10.36 -10.22 0.68
C ARG A 112 -8.85 -10.11 0.83
N GLU A 113 -8.37 -8.87 0.84
CA GLU A 113 -6.95 -8.57 0.86
C GLU A 113 -6.44 -8.47 2.30
N TYR A 114 -5.18 -8.84 2.43
CA TYR A 114 -4.30 -8.35 3.48
C TYR A 114 -3.15 -7.61 2.82
N CYS A 115 -2.60 -6.66 3.55
CA CYS A 115 -1.33 -6.06 3.20
C CYS A 115 -0.25 -6.60 4.12
N LEU A 116 0.96 -6.72 3.57
CA LEU A 116 2.14 -7.16 4.28
C LEU A 116 3.21 -6.07 4.20
N ASP A 117 3.85 -5.77 5.32
CA ASP A 117 5.11 -5.03 5.36
C ASP A 117 6.14 -5.71 6.28
N ILE A 118 7.37 -5.21 6.22
CA ILE A 118 8.46 -5.64 7.11
C ILE A 118 8.65 -4.55 8.16
N VAL A 119 8.78 -4.97 9.42
CA VAL A 119 9.05 -4.07 10.54
C VAL A 119 10.31 -4.51 11.29
N GLU A 120 11.02 -3.55 11.89
CA GLU A 120 12.03 -3.87 12.90
C GLU A 120 11.35 -4.50 14.12
N THR A 121 11.82 -5.66 14.57
CA THR A 121 11.14 -6.43 15.62
C THR A 121 11.07 -5.68 16.94
N SER A 122 12.12 -4.97 17.33
CA SER A 122 12.21 -4.25 18.61
C SER A 122 11.31 -3.01 18.66
N THR A 123 11.22 -2.25 17.55
CA THR A 123 10.53 -0.96 17.53
C THR A 123 9.18 -0.99 16.80
N GLN A 124 8.89 -2.08 16.07
CA GLN A 124 7.72 -2.20 15.19
C GLN A 124 7.66 -1.14 14.09
N ARG A 125 8.77 -0.44 13.82
CA ARG A 125 8.84 0.57 12.77
C ARG A 125 8.92 -0.10 11.40
N PRO A 126 8.10 0.32 10.42
CA PRO A 126 8.15 -0.23 9.09
C PRO A 126 9.45 0.15 8.38
N VAL A 127 10.00 -0.80 7.63
CA VAL A 127 11.24 -0.65 6.86
C VAL A 127 11.06 -1.23 5.46
N ASN A 128 11.67 -0.62 4.47
CA ASN A 128 11.64 -1.12 3.09
C ASN A 128 12.78 -2.11 2.92
N SER A 129 12.47 -3.33 2.47
CA SER A 129 13.42 -4.36 2.07
C SER A 129 14.79 -4.30 2.76
N PRO A 130 14.84 -4.45 4.11
CA PRO A 130 16.06 -4.20 4.88
C PRO A 130 17.16 -5.25 4.64
N MET A 131 16.83 -6.29 3.90
CA MET A 131 17.70 -7.38 3.49
C MET A 131 17.29 -7.84 2.10
N LYS A 132 18.19 -8.53 1.40
CA LYS A 132 17.82 -9.19 0.15
C LYS A 132 16.86 -10.35 0.47
N PHE A 133 15.63 -10.27 -0.01
CA PHE A 133 14.66 -11.35 0.06
C PHE A 133 13.85 -11.44 -1.22
N GLU A 134 13.15 -12.56 -1.39
CA GLU A 134 12.09 -12.70 -2.37
C GLU A 134 10.86 -13.25 -1.70
N LEU A 135 9.69 -12.79 -2.14
CA LEU A 135 8.40 -13.27 -1.65
C LEU A 135 7.67 -13.95 -2.81
N TRP A 136 7.24 -15.18 -2.59
CA TRP A 136 6.63 -16.02 -3.61
C TRP A 136 5.27 -16.50 -3.15
N MET A 137 4.25 -16.36 -3.99
CA MET A 137 2.99 -17.10 -3.87
C MET A 137 3.24 -18.51 -4.38
N VAL A 138 2.91 -19.53 -3.59
CA VAL A 138 3.08 -20.95 -3.97
C VAL A 138 1.77 -21.74 -3.95
N GLY A 139 0.64 -21.07 -3.72
CA GLY A 139 -0.70 -21.66 -3.75
C GLY A 139 -1.72 -20.81 -3.00
N SER A 140 -2.99 -21.12 -3.21
CA SER A 140 -4.10 -20.52 -2.47
C SER A 140 -5.14 -21.60 -2.15
N HIS A 141 -5.80 -21.49 -0.99
CA HIS A 141 -6.98 -22.31 -0.67
C HIS A 141 -8.11 -22.17 -1.70
N THR A 142 -8.22 -21.03 -2.38
CA THR A 142 -9.28 -20.75 -3.36
C THR A 142 -8.91 -21.12 -4.79
N SER A 143 -7.63 -21.42 -5.06
CA SER A 143 -7.17 -21.86 -6.38
C SER A 143 -5.92 -22.74 -6.23
N PRO A 144 -6.09 -24.03 -5.92
CA PRO A 144 -4.98 -24.98 -5.76
C PRO A 144 -4.25 -25.29 -7.09
N HIS A 145 -4.75 -24.80 -8.23
CA HIS A 145 -4.24 -25.07 -9.57
C HIS A 145 -3.49 -23.89 -10.20
N VAL A 146 -3.09 -22.87 -9.42
CA VAL A 146 -2.26 -21.76 -9.95
C VAL A 146 -0.95 -22.33 -10.49
N CYS A 147 -0.62 -21.91 -11.72
CA CYS A 147 0.50 -22.36 -12.53
C CYS A 147 1.85 -21.97 -11.89
N GLY A 148 2.33 -22.78 -10.94
CA GLY A 148 3.64 -22.65 -10.32
C GLY A 148 3.81 -21.43 -9.39
N PRO A 149 5.00 -21.29 -8.77
CA PRO A 149 5.31 -20.16 -7.90
C PRO A 149 5.30 -18.82 -8.66
N VAL A 150 4.61 -17.82 -8.13
CA VAL A 150 4.59 -16.45 -8.66
C VAL A 150 5.32 -15.53 -7.71
N ARG A 151 6.31 -14.79 -8.21
CA ARG A 151 7.01 -13.77 -7.42
C ARG A 151 6.08 -12.60 -7.16
N LEU A 152 5.97 -12.19 -5.90
CA LEU A 152 5.22 -11.01 -5.48
C LEU A 152 6.13 -9.79 -5.52
N HIS A 153 5.58 -8.70 -6.06
CA HIS A 153 6.21 -7.38 -6.08
C HIS A 153 5.49 -6.47 -5.10
N SER A 154 6.17 -5.42 -4.64
CA SER A 154 5.53 -4.43 -3.78
C SER A 154 4.42 -3.72 -4.56
N LEU A 155 3.41 -3.24 -3.82
CA LEU A 155 2.31 -2.46 -4.38
C LEU A 155 2.86 -1.23 -5.11
N GLU A 156 3.89 -0.60 -4.54
CA GLU A 156 4.57 0.54 -5.14
C GLU A 156 5.19 0.19 -6.50
N SER A 157 5.85 -0.97 -6.62
CA SER A 157 6.38 -1.42 -7.90
C SER A 157 5.28 -1.74 -8.92
N ALA A 158 4.12 -2.23 -8.48
CA ALA A 158 2.95 -2.40 -9.36
C ALA A 158 2.42 -1.06 -9.88
N PHE A 159 2.59 0.02 -9.12
CA PHE A 159 2.31 1.41 -9.53
C PHE A 159 3.52 2.10 -10.22
N GLY A 160 4.55 1.34 -10.61
CA GLY A 160 5.67 1.87 -11.39
C GLY A 160 6.77 2.57 -10.57
N HIS A 161 6.73 2.52 -9.24
CA HIS A 161 7.80 3.04 -8.42
C HIS A 161 9.00 2.07 -8.39
N SER A 162 10.18 2.60 -8.69
CA SER A 162 11.41 1.83 -8.49
C SER A 162 11.73 1.73 -6.99
N PRO A 163 12.44 0.68 -6.52
CA PRO A 163 12.70 0.49 -5.08
C PRO A 163 13.37 1.69 -4.38
N LYS A 164 14.22 2.43 -5.10
CA LYS A 164 14.90 3.64 -4.60
C LYS A 164 13.95 4.85 -4.44
N ASP A 165 12.80 4.81 -5.10
CA ASP A 165 11.80 5.88 -5.09
C ASP A 165 10.70 5.63 -4.05
N ILE A 166 10.70 4.47 -3.40
CA ILE A 166 9.76 4.15 -2.34
C ILE A 166 10.22 4.87 -1.08
N ALA A 167 9.38 5.76 -0.55
CA ALA A 167 9.66 6.49 0.67
C ALA A 167 9.95 5.53 1.85
N PRO A 168 10.85 5.88 2.78
CA PRO A 168 11.24 4.99 3.87
C PRO A 168 10.04 4.48 4.67
N GLY A 169 9.93 3.16 4.79
CA GLY A 169 8.87 2.50 5.55
C GLY A 169 7.52 2.42 4.82
N GLU A 170 7.40 2.84 3.56
CA GLU A 170 6.15 2.77 2.79
C GLU A 170 5.93 1.46 2.03
N GLU A 171 7.00 0.67 1.79
CA GLU A 171 6.92 -0.56 1.02
C GLU A 171 5.91 -1.54 1.64
N LYS A 172 5.05 -2.09 0.78
CA LYS A 172 4.04 -3.08 1.18
C LYS A 172 3.67 -4.01 0.03
N PHE A 173 3.14 -5.17 0.35
CA PHE A 173 2.73 -6.21 -0.59
C PHE A 173 1.24 -6.49 -0.39
N VAL A 174 0.52 -6.78 -1.47
CA VAL A 174 -0.89 -7.18 -1.39
C VAL A 174 -0.98 -8.70 -1.48
N LEU A 175 -1.63 -9.30 -0.49
CA LEU A 175 -1.92 -10.71 -0.38
C LEU A 175 -3.43 -10.92 -0.27
N THR A 176 -3.90 -12.16 -0.42
CA THR A 176 -5.31 -12.51 -0.28
C THR A 176 -5.50 -13.60 0.78
N ASP A 177 -6.71 -13.67 1.33
CA ASP A 177 -7.12 -14.72 2.26
C ASP A 177 -6.67 -16.12 1.80
N GLY A 178 -6.04 -16.87 2.70
CA GLY A 178 -5.62 -18.25 2.42
C GLY A 178 -4.46 -18.39 1.43
N MET A 179 -3.88 -17.28 0.94
CA MET A 179 -2.67 -17.31 0.13
C MET A 179 -1.52 -17.93 0.93
N THR A 180 -0.84 -18.90 0.35
CA THR A 180 0.38 -19.45 0.93
C THR A 180 1.61 -18.85 0.27
N CYS A 181 2.47 -18.27 1.09
CA CYS A 181 3.65 -17.56 0.68
C CYS A 181 4.92 -18.26 1.16
N VAL A 182 6.00 -18.05 0.41
CA VAL A 182 7.35 -18.42 0.79
C VAL A 182 8.24 -17.19 0.70
N LEU A 183 8.86 -16.83 1.83
CA LEU A 183 9.90 -15.81 1.90
C LEU A 183 11.27 -16.51 1.85
N THR A 184 12.09 -16.15 0.86
CA THR A 184 13.46 -16.67 0.71
C THR A 184 14.48 -15.57 1.00
N ARG A 185 15.63 -15.96 1.59
CA ARG A 185 16.77 -15.06 1.84
C ARG A 185 18.07 -15.80 1.53
N PRO A 186 19.08 -15.15 0.95
CA PRO A 186 20.39 -15.78 0.71
C PRO A 186 20.98 -16.37 1.98
N GLY A 187 21.40 -17.63 1.95
CA GLY A 187 22.03 -18.30 3.10
C GLY A 187 21.09 -18.74 4.23
N HIS A 188 19.78 -18.51 4.13
CA HIS A 188 18.81 -18.92 5.14
C HIS A 188 17.77 -19.91 4.58
N LYS A 189 17.17 -20.71 5.48
CA LYS A 189 16.05 -21.58 5.11
C LYS A 189 14.82 -20.74 4.68
N PRO A 190 14.08 -21.18 3.65
CA PRO A 190 12.83 -20.53 3.28
C PRO A 190 11.81 -20.56 4.42
N VAL A 191 11.07 -19.45 4.57
CA VAL A 191 10.00 -19.31 5.56
C VAL A 191 8.66 -19.42 4.83
N ARG A 192 7.88 -20.46 5.12
CA ARG A 192 6.54 -20.67 4.56
C ARG A 192 5.49 -20.21 5.56
N PHE A 193 4.50 -19.46 5.10
CA PHE A 193 3.35 -19.04 5.91
C PHE A 193 2.08 -18.95 5.07
N THR A 194 0.92 -19.02 5.73
CA THR A 194 -0.38 -18.91 5.09
C THR A 194 -1.12 -17.71 5.67
N VAL A 195 -1.66 -16.87 4.79
CA VAL A 195 -2.48 -15.71 5.16
C VAL A 195 -3.76 -16.21 5.83
N PRO A 196 -4.16 -15.66 6.99
CA PRO A 196 -5.39 -16.05 7.66
C PRO A 196 -6.62 -15.90 6.75
N THR A 197 -7.50 -16.88 6.78
CA THR A 197 -8.82 -16.77 6.13
C THR A 197 -9.80 -16.15 7.11
N ARG A 198 -10.46 -15.06 6.71
CA ARG A 198 -11.53 -14.48 7.53
C ARG A 198 -12.76 -15.37 7.42
N ALA A 199 -13.39 -15.70 8.55
CA ALA A 199 -14.69 -16.37 8.52
C ALA A 199 -15.71 -15.44 7.87
N HIS A 200 -16.53 -15.95 6.95
CA HIS A 200 -17.68 -15.21 6.48
C HIS A 200 -18.57 -14.95 7.71
N ALA A 201 -18.93 -13.70 7.96
CA ALA A 201 -20.21 -13.47 8.62
C ALA A 201 -21.24 -14.05 7.67
N LEU A 202 -21.91 -15.14 8.07
CA LEU A 202 -23.21 -15.46 7.49
C LEU A 202 -24.06 -14.22 7.80
N GLU A 203 -24.31 -13.39 6.80
CA GLU A 203 -25.33 -12.36 6.95
C GLU A 203 -26.66 -13.09 7.27
N PRO A 204 -27.36 -12.73 8.36
CA PRO A 204 -28.67 -13.29 8.66
C PRO A 204 -29.73 -12.87 7.62
#